data_AF-A0A955UEJ0-F1
#
_entry.id   AF-A0A955UEJ0-F1
#
_cell.length_a   1.000
_cell.length_b   1.000
_cell.length_c   1.000
_cell.angle_alpha   90.00
_cell.angle_beta   90.00
_cell.angle_gamma   90.00
#
_symmetry.space_group_name_H-M   'P 1'
#
loop_
_entity.id
_entity.type
_entity.pdbx_description
1 polymer ?
#
loop_
_entity_poly.entity_id
_entity_poly.type
_entity_poly.pdbx_seq_one_letter_code
_entity_poly.pdbx_strand_id
1 'polypeptide(L)'
;MRLKFSKLSHYQSNRLLEHFVAGVPARTAADLVNINRRTGLHFYHRLRTIIAQQLEEEWAFTGAIEVDEFYFGGRRKGKRGRGAAGKVPVFGILQRSYIQK
;
A
#
# COMPACT_ATOMS: atom_id res chain seq x y z
N MET A 1 -11.46 -17.97 -1.37
CA MET A 1 -11.89 -16.96 -0.37
C MET A 1 -13.37 -16.64 -0.58
N ARG A 2 -14.23 -16.88 0.42
CA ARG A 2 -15.67 -16.56 0.33
C ARG A 2 -15.94 -15.16 0.84
N LEU A 3 -16.34 -14.25 -0.05
CA LEU A 3 -16.74 -12.90 0.33
C LEU A 3 -18.19 -12.87 0.82
N LYS A 4 -18.42 -12.37 2.04
CA LYS A 4 -19.78 -12.09 2.53
C LYS A 4 -20.47 -11.08 1.60
N PHE A 5 -21.74 -11.34 1.29
CA PHE A 5 -22.60 -10.52 0.43
C PHE A 5 -22.14 -10.35 -1.03
N SER A 6 -21.20 -11.18 -1.50
CA SER A 6 -20.79 -11.20 -2.90
C SER A 6 -21.61 -12.20 -3.72
N LYS A 7 -21.94 -11.84 -4.95
CA LYS A 7 -22.52 -12.75 -5.96
C LYS A 7 -21.46 -13.55 -6.73
N LEU A 8 -20.18 -13.34 -6.45
CA LEU A 8 -19.09 -14.09 -7.07
C LEU A 8 -19.11 -15.54 -6.60
N SER A 9 -18.93 -16.47 -7.54
CA SER A 9 -18.75 -17.88 -7.19
C SER A 9 -17.42 -18.08 -6.47
N HIS A 10 -17.30 -19.24 -5.80
CA HIS A 10 -16.04 -19.60 -5.14
C HIS A 10 -14.89 -19.74 -6.15
N TYR A 11 -15.18 -20.30 -7.32
CA TYR A 11 -14.23 -20.40 -8.44
C TYR A 11 -13.75 -19.03 -8.90
N GLN A 12 -14.67 -18.09 -9.17
CA GLN A 12 -14.32 -16.74 -9.61
C GLN A 12 -13.45 -16.02 -8.56
N SER A 13 -13.82 -16.12 -7.28
CA SER A 13 -13.07 -15.49 -6.20
C SER A 13 -11.66 -16.07 -6.04
N ASN A 14 -11.49 -17.39 -6.20
CA ASN A 14 -10.17 -18.03 -6.17
C ASN A 14 -9.31 -17.63 -7.38
N ARG A 15 -9.87 -17.62 -8.59
CA ARG A 15 -9.16 -17.17 -9.79
C ARG A 15 -8.70 -15.71 -9.69
N LEU A 16 -9.53 -14.83 -9.15
CA LEU A 16 -9.14 -13.44 -8.90
C LEU A 16 -7.98 -13.33 -7.90
N LEU A 17 -7.96 -14.18 -6.88
CA LEU A 17 -6.88 -14.23 -5.90
C LEU A 17 -5.58 -14.73 -6.52
N GLU A 18 -5.63 -15.80 -7.32
CA GLU A 18 -4.46 -16.29 -8.08
C GLU A 18 -3.87 -15.20 -8.97
N HIS A 19 -4.73 -14.49 -9.72
CA HIS A 19 -4.31 -13.37 -10.56
C HIS A 19 -3.72 -12.20 -9.75
N PHE A 20 -4.24 -11.94 -8.55
CA PHE A 20 -3.72 -10.90 -7.66
C PHE A 20 -2.29 -11.24 -7.21
N VAL A 21 -2.07 -12.48 -6.78
CA VAL A 21 -0.74 -12.99 -6.37
C VAL A 21 0.24 -12.98 -7.55
N ALA A 22 -0.22 -13.32 -8.75
CA ALA A 22 0.58 -13.27 -9.97
C ALA A 22 0.86 -11.83 -10.48
N GLY A 23 0.38 -10.79 -9.80
CA GLY A 23 0.62 -9.39 -10.18
C GLY A 23 -0.17 -8.92 -11.41
N VAL A 24 -1.19 -9.65 -11.83
CA VAL A 24 -2.01 -9.28 -12.99
C VAL A 24 -2.86 -8.05 -12.64
N PRO A 25 -2.97 -7.04 -13.52
CA PRO A 25 -3.83 -5.90 -13.27
C PRO A 25 -5.30 -6.31 -13.10
N ALA A 26 -6.00 -5.68 -12.14
CA ALA A 26 -7.40 -5.98 -11.81
C ALA A 26 -8.35 -5.97 -13.02
N ARG A 27 -8.09 -5.07 -13.99
CA ARG A 27 -8.84 -4.97 -15.23
C ARG A 27 -8.69 -6.24 -16.07
N THR A 28 -7.46 -6.68 -16.30
CA THR A 28 -7.15 -7.89 -17.06
C THR A 28 -7.69 -9.13 -16.35
N ALA A 29 -7.54 -9.20 -15.03
CA ALA A 29 -8.09 -10.30 -14.23
C ALA A 29 -9.62 -10.37 -14.30
N ALA A 30 -10.32 -9.24 -14.33
CA ALA A 30 -11.77 -9.20 -14.49
C ALA A 30 -12.23 -9.73 -15.86
N ASP A 31 -11.51 -9.34 -16.92
CA ASP A 31 -11.78 -9.83 -18.28
C ASP A 31 -11.48 -11.35 -18.37
N LEU A 32 -10.39 -11.84 -17.77
CA LEU A 32 -10.02 -13.28 -17.74
C LEU A 32 -11.00 -14.16 -16.95
N VAL A 33 -11.58 -13.63 -15.87
CA VAL A 33 -12.54 -14.34 -15.00
C VAL A 33 -13.99 -14.12 -15.47
N ASN A 34 -14.17 -13.35 -16.56
CA ASN A 34 -15.45 -13.00 -17.15
C ASN A 34 -16.43 -12.37 -16.14
N ILE A 35 -15.99 -11.29 -15.49
CA ILE A 35 -16.81 -10.49 -14.56
C ILE A 35 -16.78 -9.01 -14.92
N ASN A 36 -17.68 -8.23 -14.33
CA ASN A 36 -17.65 -6.78 -14.49
C ASN A 36 -16.33 -6.20 -13.95
N ARG A 37 -15.70 -5.31 -14.73
CA ARG A 37 -14.43 -4.64 -14.38
C ARG A 37 -14.48 -3.93 -13.02
N ARG A 38 -15.59 -3.26 -12.69
CA ARG A 38 -15.77 -2.61 -11.38
C ARG A 38 -15.75 -3.64 -10.25
N THR A 39 -16.36 -4.80 -10.45
CA THR A 39 -16.33 -5.90 -9.48
C THR A 39 -14.90 -6.41 -9.25
N GLY A 40 -14.11 -6.59 -10.32
CA GLY A 40 -12.69 -6.95 -10.19
C GLY A 40 -11.85 -5.89 -9.46
N LEU A 41 -12.07 -4.61 -9.77
CA LEU A 41 -11.42 -3.50 -9.07
C LEU A 41 -11.77 -3.47 -7.58
N HIS A 42 -13.05 -3.61 -7.22
CA HIS A 42 -13.50 -3.66 -5.83
C HIS A 42 -12.91 -4.86 -5.08
N PHE A 43 -12.83 -6.02 -5.73
CA PHE A 43 -12.20 -7.22 -5.15
C PHE A 43 -10.73 -6.96 -4.81
N TYR A 44 -9.97 -6.42 -5.77
CA TYR A 44 -8.55 -6.11 -5.61
C TYR A 44 -8.31 -5.03 -4.55
N HIS A 45 -9.14 -3.99 -4.53
CA HIS A 45 -9.08 -2.96 -3.50
C HIS A 45 -9.27 -3.56 -2.11
N ARG A 46 -10.29 -4.39 -1.92
CA ARG A 46 -10.56 -5.05 -0.64
C ARG A 46 -9.40 -5.93 -0.19
N LEU A 47 -8.78 -6.69 -1.10
CA LEU A 47 -7.57 -7.47 -0.78
C LEU A 47 -6.44 -6.56 -0.28
N ARG A 48 -6.18 -5.45 -0.96
CA ARG A 48 -5.14 -4.50 -0.52
C ARG A 48 -5.45 -3.88 0.84
N THR A 49 -6.72 -3.54 1.11
CA THR A 49 -7.13 -3.03 2.42
C THR A 49 -6.86 -4.04 3.53
N ILE A 50 -7.19 -5.32 3.31
CA ILE A 50 -6.92 -6.39 4.29
C ILE A 50 -5.42 -6.53 4.53
N ILE A 51 -4.61 -6.53 3.47
CA ILE A 51 -3.14 -6.61 3.59
C ILE A 51 -2.60 -5.39 4.34
N ALA A 52 -3.08 -4.18 4.03
CA ALA A 52 -2.65 -2.97 4.71
C ALA A 52 -3.02 -3.00 6.20
N GLN A 53 -4.23 -3.45 6.55
CA GLN A 53 -4.66 -3.62 7.95
C GLN A 53 -3.80 -4.63 8.68
N GLN A 54 -3.53 -5.79 8.07
CA GLN A 54 -2.67 -6.81 8.66
C GLN A 54 -1.25 -6.29 8.86
N LEU A 55 -0.72 -5.56 7.86
CA LEU A 55 0.57 -4.91 7.99
C LEU A 55 0.54 -3.89 9.13
N GLU A 56 -0.46 -3.01 9.24
CA GLU A 56 -0.58 -2.05 10.34
C GLU A 56 -0.64 -2.73 11.72
N GLU A 57 -1.35 -3.85 11.86
CA GLU A 57 -1.40 -4.64 13.09
C GLU A 57 -0.04 -5.27 13.44
N GLU A 58 0.71 -5.73 12.43
CA GLU A 58 2.09 -6.23 12.58
C GLU A 58 3.11 -5.10 12.80
N TRP A 59 2.83 -3.90 12.25
CA TRP A 59 3.67 -2.71 12.28
C TRP A 59 3.44 -1.85 13.53
N ALA A 60 3.12 -2.48 14.65
CA ALA A 60 3.33 -1.82 15.93
C ALA A 60 4.84 -1.53 16.01
N PHE A 61 5.24 -0.27 15.78
CA PHE A 61 6.63 0.14 15.99
C PHE A 61 7.02 -0.20 17.43
N THR A 62 7.87 -1.20 17.60
CA THR A 62 8.36 -1.64 18.89
C THR A 62 9.82 -1.24 19.04
N GLY A 63 10.14 -0.51 20.11
CA GLY A 63 11.49 0.01 20.36
C GLY A 63 11.72 1.43 19.83
N ALA A 64 12.99 1.79 19.61
CA ALA A 64 13.37 3.15 19.23
C ALA A 64 13.12 3.38 17.73
N ILE A 65 12.42 4.47 17.43
CA ILE A 65 12.16 4.93 16.08
C ILE A 65 13.03 6.15 15.83
N GLU A 66 13.85 6.09 14.80
CA GLU A 66 14.56 7.25 14.27
C GLU A 66 13.72 7.86 13.15
N VAL A 67 13.46 9.16 13.26
CA VAL A 67 12.75 9.93 12.26
C VAL A 67 13.72 10.96 11.73
N ASP A 68 13.94 10.96 10.41
CA ASP A 68 14.74 11.98 9.74
C ASP A 68 13.89 12.77 8.75
N GLU A 69 14.18 14.06 8.63
CA GLU A 69 13.47 14.99 7.77
C GLU A 69 14.32 15.39 6.57
N PHE A 70 13.86 15.03 5.38
CA PHE A 70 14.45 15.46 4.12
C PHE A 70 13.56 16.51 3.45
N TYR A 71 14.16 17.55 2.87
CA TYR A 71 13.42 18.61 2.19
C TYR A 71 13.78 18.63 0.71
N PHE A 72 12.88 18.16 -0.14
CA PHE A 72 13.07 18.12 -1.60
C PHE A 72 12.58 19.40 -2.28
N GLY A 73 13.14 19.71 -3.46
CA GLY A 73 12.70 20.85 -4.27
C GLY A 73 13.24 22.19 -3.79
N GLY A 74 12.49 23.27 -4.05
CA GLY A 74 12.89 24.64 -3.71
C GLY A 74 14.08 25.18 -4.50
N ARG A 75 14.29 24.70 -5.74
CA ARG A 75 15.41 25.15 -6.60
C ARG A 75 15.13 26.56 -7.11
N ARG A 76 15.48 27.56 -6.29
CA ARG A 76 15.25 28.99 -6.54
C ARG A 76 16.42 29.82 -5.99
N LYS A 77 16.71 30.98 -6.60
CA LYS A 77 17.61 32.00 -6.03
C LYS A 77 16.94 32.71 -4.84
N GLY A 78 17.64 32.84 -3.71
CA GLY A 78 17.12 33.47 -2.50
C GLY A 78 17.49 32.72 -1.21
N LYS A 79 16.68 32.88 -0.16
CA LYS A 79 16.88 32.22 1.16
C LYS A 79 17.07 30.71 0.99
N ARG A 80 18.16 30.18 1.55
CA ARG A 80 18.54 28.75 1.55
C ARG A 80 18.20 28.10 2.90
N GLY A 81 18.40 26.78 3.00
CA GLY A 81 18.14 26.01 4.22
C GLY A 81 16.78 25.32 4.21
N ARG A 82 16.39 24.69 5.33
CA ARG A 82 15.16 23.87 5.46
C ARG A 82 13.88 24.71 5.31
N GLY A 83 13.86 25.94 5.83
CA GLY A 83 12.72 26.88 5.73
C GLY A 83 12.59 27.66 4.40
N ALA A 84 13.24 27.21 3.33
CA ALA A 84 13.13 27.89 2.03
C ALA A 84 11.78 27.57 1.34
N ALA A 85 11.15 28.59 0.77
CA ALA A 85 9.86 28.45 0.09
C ALA A 85 9.93 27.47 -1.10
N GLY A 86 8.88 26.66 -1.27
CA GLY A 86 8.77 25.68 -2.36
C GLY A 86 9.52 24.38 -2.11
N LYS A 87 9.95 24.12 -0.87
CA LYS A 87 10.44 22.81 -0.44
C LYS A 87 9.29 21.93 0.04
N VAL A 88 9.38 20.63 -0.27
CA VAL A 88 8.47 19.60 0.20
C VAL A 88 9.18 18.81 1.29
N PRO A 89 8.72 18.85 2.55
CA PRO A 89 9.25 18.00 3.60
C PRO A 89 8.81 16.55 3.34
N VAL A 90 9.74 15.62 3.53
CA VAL A 90 9.56 14.17 3.43
C VAL A 90 10.20 13.56 4.66
N PHE A 91 9.44 12.74 5.37
CA PHE A 91 9.89 12.08 6.59
C PHE A 91 10.33 10.65 6.25
N GLY A 92 11.57 10.32 6.55
CA GLY A 92 12.04 8.94 6.62
C GLY A 92 11.81 8.42 8.03
N ILE A 93 11.17 7.26 8.16
CA ILE A 93 10.96 6.59 9.44
C ILE A 93 11.74 5.27 9.42
N LEU A 94 12.64 5.09 10.38
CA LEU A 94 13.45 3.90 10.56
C LEU A 94 13.27 3.33 11.96
N GLN A 95 12.84 2.07 12.07
CA GLN A 95 12.82 1.36 13.35
C GLN A 95 14.19 0.73 13.62
N ARG A 96 14.81 1.06 14.76
CA ARG A 96 16.08 0.44 15.17
C ARG A 96 15.82 -0.80 16.02
N SER A 97 16.30 -1.95 15.55
CA SER A 97 16.38 -3.17 16.35
C SER A 97 17.61 -3.09 17.27
N TYR A 98 17.45 -2.60 18.51
CA TYR A 98 18.49 -2.80 19.51
C TYR A 98 18.43 -4.26 19.99
N ILE A 99 19.49 -5.03 19.74
CA ILE A 99 19.73 -6.27 20.48
C ILE A 99 20.10 -5.84 21.90
N GLN A 100 19.24 -6.09 22.89
CA GLN A 100 19.67 -6.05 24.29
C GLN A 100 20.76 -7.12 24.45
N LYS A 101 21.99 -6.67 24.69
CA LYS A 101 23.07 -7.51 25.17
C LYS A 101 22.89 -7.80 26.65
#